data_AF-A0A0M1JJ61-F1
#
_entry.id   AF-A0A0M1JJ61-F1
#
_cell.length_a   1.000
_cell.length_b   1.000
_cell.length_c   1.000
_cell.angle_alpha   90.00
_cell.angle_beta   90.00
_cell.angle_gamma   90.00
#
_symmetry.space_group_name_H-M   'P 1'
#
loop_
_entity.id
_entity.type
_entity.pdbx_description
1 polymer ?
#
loop_
_entity_poly.entity_id
_entity_poly.type
_entity_poly.pdbx_seq_one_letter_code
_entity_poly.pdbx_strand_id
1 'polypeptide(L)'
;MEHVLIPFLEVYTPIALAIAAFGILYRVGTHAMRLSRPSFPGMATNLLDAPPKLDWFTAVWKAISFPVLRFNVRANPIIVTGVIFYHLGIITISAGYALSLLMMGWHFALGVTTVPDISTGEAISNNFSYSNILAIIAGNGERLQSEYLFGPFATAFRVITWPVVISALFGNTLILFTHLRGRGGAVLNDIDKAAKNIRTAGMFKISHLLVTFIVYSVIWTEILSRLEIVHGIVYLHAVLGVTLILLLPYTYLFHMLYFPVGAYYAARRWRERYIA
;
A
#
# COMPACT_ATOMS: atom_id res chain seq x y z
N MET A 1 -17.62 -17.90 -21.16
CA MET A 1 -16.71 -18.76 -20.40
C MET A 1 -16.82 -18.29 -18.96
N GLU A 2 -17.53 -19.01 -18.09
CA GLU A 2 -17.71 -18.57 -16.70
C GLU A 2 -16.34 -18.29 -16.08
N HIS A 3 -16.13 -17.06 -15.62
CA HIS A 3 -14.88 -16.69 -14.98
C HIS A 3 -14.79 -17.48 -13.68
N VAL A 4 -13.99 -18.55 -13.65
CA VAL A 4 -13.73 -19.40 -12.46
C VAL A 4 -13.38 -18.57 -11.21
N LEU A 5 -12.88 -17.35 -11.42
CA LEU A 5 -12.55 -16.39 -10.37
C LEU A 5 -13.77 -15.77 -9.66
N ILE A 6 -14.94 -15.67 -10.30
CA ILE A 6 -16.18 -15.15 -9.71
C ILE A 6 -16.62 -16.01 -8.51
N PRO A 7 -16.94 -17.32 -8.68
CA PRO A 7 -17.36 -18.15 -7.55
C PRO A 7 -16.25 -18.30 -6.50
N PHE A 8 -14.98 -18.27 -6.92
CA PHE A 8 -13.86 -18.24 -5.98
C PHE A 8 -13.87 -16.97 -5.11
N LEU A 9 -14.05 -15.78 -5.70
CA LEU A 9 -14.09 -14.51 -4.97
C LEU A 9 -15.27 -14.41 -4.00
N GLU A 10 -16.42 -14.98 -4.32
CA GLU A 10 -17.57 -15.02 -3.41
C GLU A 10 -17.25 -15.73 -2.09
N VAL A 11 -16.45 -16.79 -2.14
CA VAL A 11 -16.04 -17.56 -0.96
C VAL A 11 -14.79 -16.96 -0.32
N TYR A 12 -13.78 -16.62 -1.12
CA TYR A 12 -12.48 -16.20 -0.65
C TYR A 12 -12.52 -14.83 0.04
N THR A 13 -13.24 -13.87 -0.54
CA THR A 13 -13.32 -12.49 -0.05
C THR A 13 -13.74 -12.39 1.42
N PRO A 14 -14.91 -12.92 1.85
CA PRO A 14 -15.35 -12.78 3.24
C PRO A 14 -14.38 -13.46 4.22
N ILE A 15 -13.80 -14.61 3.86
CA ILE A 15 -12.81 -15.32 4.69
C ILE A 15 -11.54 -14.47 4.84
N ALA A 16 -11.00 -13.98 3.72
CA ALA A 16 -9.79 -13.17 3.71
C ALA A 16 -9.95 -11.87 4.50
N LEU A 17 -11.08 -11.18 4.33
CA LEU A 17 -11.41 -9.96 5.07
C LEU A 17 -11.58 -10.22 6.58
N ALA A 18 -12.21 -11.32 6.97
CA ALA A 18 -12.35 -11.69 8.38
C ALA A 18 -10.98 -11.94 9.03
N ILE A 19 -10.12 -12.74 8.39
CA ILE A 19 -8.75 -13.01 8.88
C ILE A 19 -7.92 -11.73 8.95
N ALA A 20 -8.05 -10.85 7.95
CA ALA A 20 -7.38 -9.54 7.95
C ALA A 20 -7.86 -8.67 9.12
N ALA A 21 -9.17 -8.59 9.35
CA ALA A 21 -9.76 -7.81 10.43
C ALA A 21 -9.28 -8.27 11.81
N PHE A 22 -9.27 -9.59 12.08
CA PHE A 22 -8.72 -10.14 13.32
C PHE A 22 -7.23 -9.80 13.48
N GLY A 23 -6.43 -9.91 12.43
CA GLY A 23 -5.01 -9.56 12.46
C GLY A 23 -4.77 -8.07 12.75
N ILE A 24 -5.56 -7.18 12.13
CA ILE A 24 -5.51 -5.73 12.37
C ILE A 24 -5.91 -5.43 13.82
N LEU A 25 -7.04 -5.98 14.29
CA LEU A 25 -7.53 -5.79 15.66
C LEU A 25 -6.51 -6.27 16.70
N TYR A 26 -5.87 -7.43 16.48
CA TYR A 26 -4.82 -7.92 17.35
C TYR A 26 -3.62 -6.96 17.40
N ARG A 27 -3.12 -6.49 16.25
CA ARG A 27 -1.99 -5.55 16.22
C ARG A 27 -2.31 -4.19 16.81
N VAL A 28 -3.47 -3.63 16.49
CA VAL A 28 -3.92 -2.34 17.05
C VAL A 28 -4.19 -2.49 18.55
N GLY A 29 -4.84 -3.56 18.98
CA GLY A 29 -5.12 -3.87 20.38
C GLY A 29 -3.85 -4.04 21.21
N THR A 30 -2.89 -4.85 20.74
CA THR A 30 -1.57 -4.97 21.40
C THR A 30 -0.84 -3.62 21.47
N HIS A 31 -1.03 -2.75 20.47
CA HIS A 31 -0.48 -1.41 20.50
C HIS A 31 -1.15 -0.50 21.54
N ALA A 32 -2.48 -0.47 21.57
CA ALA A 32 -3.26 0.27 22.55
C ALA A 32 -2.94 -0.19 23.99
N MET A 33 -2.80 -1.50 24.20
CA MET A 33 -2.36 -2.06 25.49
C MET A 33 -0.96 -1.57 25.88
N ARG A 34 -0.01 -1.50 24.94
CA ARG A 34 1.33 -0.96 25.21
C ARG A 34 1.27 0.54 25.56
N LEU A 35 0.45 1.31 24.87
CA LEU A 35 0.22 2.73 25.17
C LEU A 35 -0.43 2.96 26.54
N SER A 36 -1.28 2.05 26.99
CA SER A 36 -1.95 2.13 28.29
C SER A 36 -1.04 1.82 29.48
N ARG A 37 0.15 1.25 29.26
CA ARG A 37 1.09 0.92 30.34
C ARG A 37 2.04 2.09 30.60
N PRO A 38 2.24 2.49 31.87
CA PRO A 38 3.11 3.62 32.24
C PRO A 38 4.60 3.36 31.94
N SER A 39 4.99 2.11 31.75
CA SER A 39 6.36 1.72 31.40
C SER A 39 6.45 1.35 29.92
N PHE A 40 6.99 2.25 29.11
CA PHE A 40 7.53 1.85 27.82
C PHE A 40 8.97 1.35 28.01
N PRO A 41 9.27 0.08 27.70
CA PRO A 41 10.66 -0.38 27.61
C PRO A 41 11.30 0.38 26.45
N GLY A 42 12.32 1.18 26.74
CA GLY A 42 13.05 1.94 25.74
C GLY A 42 13.30 3.40 26.11
N MET A 43 12.60 3.98 27.10
CA MET A 43 12.98 5.31 27.59
C MET A 43 14.39 5.20 28.12
N ALA A 44 15.34 5.80 27.41
CA ALA A 44 16.67 5.98 27.93
C ALA A 44 16.55 6.98 29.09
N THR A 45 16.27 6.44 30.28
CA THR A 45 16.21 7.18 31.53
C THR A 45 17.55 7.84 31.87
N ASN A 46 18.62 7.42 31.18
CA ASN A 46 20.00 7.82 31.41
C ASN A 46 20.65 8.55 30.20
N LEU A 47 19.87 9.18 29.31
CA LEU A 47 20.48 10.12 28.36
C LEU A 47 20.79 11.43 29.10
N LEU A 48 22.09 11.67 29.33
CA LEU A 48 22.62 12.94 29.87
C LEU A 48 22.14 14.16 29.05
N ASP A 49 21.93 13.97 27.74
CA ASP A 49 21.38 14.97 26.82
C ASP A 49 20.26 14.38 25.96
N ALA A 50 19.04 14.46 26.47
CA ALA A 50 17.88 14.10 25.68
C ALA A 50 17.61 15.16 24.60
N PRO A 51 17.41 14.78 23.32
CA PRO A 51 17.04 15.76 22.31
C PRO A 51 15.71 16.43 22.68
N PRO A 52 15.54 17.73 22.35
CA PRO A 52 14.32 18.46 22.66
C PRO A 52 13.11 17.79 22.00
N LYS A 53 11.94 17.91 22.64
CA LYS A 53 10.67 17.46 22.06
C LYS A 53 10.49 18.12 20.69
N LEU A 54 10.14 17.33 19.69
CA LEU A 54 9.76 17.87 18.39
C LEU A 54 8.30 18.31 18.45
N ASP A 55 8.00 19.46 17.87
CA ASP A 55 6.61 19.81 17.60
C ASP A 55 5.99 18.82 16.60
N TRP A 56 4.66 18.71 16.61
CA TRP A 56 3.93 17.75 15.80
C TRP A 56 4.21 17.95 14.30
N PHE A 57 4.27 19.20 13.84
CA PHE A 57 4.48 19.51 12.44
C PHE A 57 5.87 19.09 11.98
N THR A 58 6.91 19.41 12.74
CA THR A 58 8.29 18.97 12.46
C THR A 58 8.42 17.46 12.52
N ALA A 59 7.72 16.79 13.43
CA ALA A 59 7.74 15.33 13.53
C ALA A 59 7.08 14.66 12.31
N VAL A 60 5.91 15.16 11.89
CA VAL A 60 5.23 14.72 10.67
C VAL A 60 6.07 15.03 9.44
N TRP A 61 6.61 16.25 9.33
CA TRP A 61 7.48 16.64 8.23
C TRP A 61 8.74 15.78 8.18
N LYS A 62 9.38 15.48 9.30
CA LYS A 62 10.50 14.53 9.35
C LYS A 62 10.06 13.12 8.96
N ALA A 63 8.93 12.62 9.44
CA ALA A 63 8.44 11.29 9.06
C ALA A 63 8.19 11.17 7.55
N ILE A 64 7.71 12.24 6.90
CA ILE A 64 7.44 12.31 5.46
C ILE A 64 8.72 12.55 4.65
N SER A 65 9.57 13.47 5.09
CA SER A 65 10.77 13.91 4.35
C SER A 65 11.96 12.99 4.55
N PHE A 66 12.07 12.27 5.67
CA PHE A 66 13.22 11.42 5.99
C PHE A 66 13.44 10.27 5.00
N PRO A 67 12.40 9.56 4.51
CA PRO A 67 12.56 8.60 3.40
C PRO A 67 13.10 9.23 2.12
N VAL A 68 12.80 10.50 1.85
CA VAL A 68 13.28 11.18 0.63
C VAL A 68 14.69 11.77 0.83
N LEU A 69 14.96 12.36 2.00
CA LEU A 69 16.18 13.11 2.25
C LEU A 69 17.35 12.24 2.74
N ARG A 70 17.09 11.16 3.50
CA ARG A 70 18.16 10.32 4.06
C ARG A 70 18.40 9.02 3.30
N PHE A 71 17.36 8.41 2.74
CA PHE A 71 17.50 7.16 1.98
C PHE A 71 18.23 7.40 0.65
N ASN A 72 17.97 8.53 -0.03
CA ASN A 72 18.59 8.92 -1.32
C ASN A 72 20.11 9.07 -1.29
N VAL A 73 20.68 9.53 -0.18
CA VAL A 73 22.09 9.93 -0.16
C VAL A 73 23.03 8.73 0.11
N ARG A 74 22.51 7.65 0.72
CA ARG A 74 23.33 6.63 1.41
C ARG A 74 23.06 5.17 0.99
N ALA A 75 21.91 4.89 0.37
CA ALA A 75 21.53 3.56 -0.09
C ALA A 75 21.74 3.39 -1.61
N ASN A 76 21.61 2.16 -2.12
CA ASN A 76 21.69 1.86 -3.56
C ASN A 76 20.75 2.78 -4.38
N PRO A 77 21.25 3.61 -5.30
CA PRO A 77 20.42 4.61 -6.00
C PRO A 77 19.25 3.97 -6.77
N ILE A 78 19.43 2.75 -7.29
CA ILE A 78 18.36 2.01 -7.97
C ILE A 78 17.23 1.66 -6.99
N ILE A 79 17.57 1.21 -5.76
CA ILE A 79 16.54 0.88 -4.77
C ILE A 79 15.82 2.15 -4.31
N VAL A 80 16.52 3.27 -4.15
CA VAL A 80 15.87 4.50 -3.68
C VAL A 80 14.94 5.08 -4.74
N THR A 81 15.41 5.19 -5.98
CA THR A 81 14.56 5.60 -7.11
C THR A 81 13.36 4.67 -7.23
N GLY A 82 13.58 3.35 -7.13
CA GLY A 82 12.51 2.36 -7.10
C GLY A 82 11.49 2.63 -6.01
N VAL A 83 11.94 2.85 -4.77
CA VAL A 83 11.12 3.16 -3.60
C VAL A 83 10.31 4.44 -3.81
N ILE A 84 10.89 5.51 -4.35
CA ILE A 84 10.19 6.78 -4.57
C ILE A 84 9.04 6.59 -5.56
N PHE A 85 9.33 6.07 -6.75
CA PHE A 85 8.31 5.84 -7.78
C PHE A 85 7.26 4.82 -7.34
N TYR A 86 7.67 3.78 -6.60
CA TYR A 86 6.76 2.78 -6.04
C TYR A 86 5.79 3.40 -5.05
N HIS A 87 6.26 4.20 -4.09
CA HIS A 87 5.38 4.80 -3.09
C HIS A 87 4.47 5.85 -3.71
N LEU A 88 4.99 6.71 -4.60
CA LEU A 88 4.15 7.67 -5.34
C LEU A 88 3.04 6.96 -6.12
N GLY A 89 3.39 5.86 -6.80
CA GLY A 89 2.47 5.04 -7.56
C GLY A 89 1.44 4.34 -6.67
N ILE A 90 1.89 3.50 -5.75
CA ILE A 90 1.05 2.63 -4.92
C ILE A 90 0.20 3.42 -3.93
N ILE A 91 0.70 4.51 -3.33
CA ILE A 91 -0.12 5.35 -2.44
C ILE A 91 -1.30 5.93 -3.22
N THR A 92 -1.03 6.43 -4.42
CA THR A 92 -2.07 7.07 -5.23
C THR A 92 -3.05 6.04 -5.82
N ILE A 93 -2.58 4.86 -6.23
CA ILE A 93 -3.45 3.73 -6.65
C ILE A 93 -4.34 3.28 -5.47
N SER A 94 -3.75 3.08 -4.30
CA SER A 94 -4.48 2.67 -3.09
C SER A 94 -5.49 3.73 -2.66
N ALA A 95 -5.14 5.02 -2.80
CA ALA A 95 -6.07 6.13 -2.58
C ALA A 95 -7.21 6.12 -3.61
N GLY A 96 -6.94 5.75 -4.86
CA GLY A 96 -7.96 5.50 -5.87
C GLY A 96 -8.96 4.44 -5.44
N TYR A 97 -8.50 3.27 -4.97
CA TYR A 97 -9.40 2.22 -4.47
C TYR A 97 -10.18 2.65 -3.22
N ALA A 98 -9.54 3.35 -2.29
CA ALA A 98 -10.22 3.90 -1.12
C ALA A 98 -11.30 4.92 -1.52
N LEU A 99 -11.01 5.80 -2.49
CA LEU A 99 -11.97 6.74 -3.03
C LEU A 99 -13.13 6.01 -3.74
N SER A 100 -12.85 4.97 -4.53
CA SER A 100 -13.88 4.15 -5.16
C SER A 100 -14.82 3.50 -4.14
N LEU A 101 -14.27 2.97 -3.04
CA LEU A 101 -15.08 2.43 -1.94
C LEU A 101 -15.96 3.51 -1.31
N LEU A 102 -15.41 4.72 -1.09
CA LEU A 102 -16.18 5.86 -0.56
C LEU A 102 -17.29 6.30 -1.52
N MET A 103 -17.00 6.40 -2.82
CA MET A 103 -17.99 6.76 -3.85
C MET A 103 -19.10 5.71 -3.94
N MET A 104 -18.75 4.43 -3.92
CA MET A 104 -19.75 3.36 -3.90
C MET A 104 -20.65 3.43 -2.65
N GLY A 105 -20.06 3.67 -1.48
CA GLY A 105 -20.83 3.91 -0.25
C GLY A 105 -21.72 5.15 -0.34
N TRP A 106 -21.24 6.21 -1.00
CA TRP A 106 -22.02 7.43 -1.26
C TRP A 106 -23.21 7.18 -2.20
N HIS A 107 -23.03 6.41 -3.28
CA HIS A 107 -24.13 5.99 -4.15
C HIS A 107 -25.23 5.25 -3.37
N PHE A 108 -24.86 4.31 -2.51
CA PHE A 108 -25.83 3.59 -1.68
C PHE A 108 -26.51 4.51 -0.66
N ALA A 109 -25.77 5.45 -0.05
CA ALA A 109 -26.35 6.44 0.86
C ALA A 109 -27.36 7.36 0.16
N LEU A 110 -27.17 7.64 -1.14
CA LEU A 110 -28.12 8.38 -1.96
C LEU A 110 -29.28 7.53 -2.50
N GLY A 111 -29.37 6.26 -2.12
CA GLY A 111 -30.45 5.37 -2.54
C GLY A 111 -30.30 4.82 -3.96
N VAL A 112 -29.09 4.85 -4.53
CA VAL A 112 -28.82 4.16 -5.80
C VAL A 112 -28.95 2.65 -5.58
N THR A 113 -29.94 2.03 -6.21
CA THR A 113 -30.26 0.60 -6.05
C THR A 113 -29.71 -0.28 -7.17
N THR A 114 -28.93 0.27 -8.09
CA THR A 114 -28.38 -0.45 -9.23
C THR A 114 -26.87 -0.25 -9.35
N VAL A 115 -26.17 -1.29 -9.76
CA VAL A 115 -24.71 -1.29 -9.99
C VAL A 115 -24.43 -1.88 -11.38
N PRO A 116 -23.31 -1.53 -12.05
CA PRO A 116 -22.94 -2.22 -13.29
C PRO A 116 -22.60 -3.68 -13.01
N ASP A 117 -22.94 -4.57 -13.94
CA ASP A 117 -22.47 -5.97 -13.93
C ASP A 117 -21.22 -6.07 -14.80
N ILE A 118 -20.07 -6.26 -14.16
CA ILE A 118 -18.77 -6.28 -14.83
C ILE A 118 -18.58 -7.56 -15.64
N SER A 119 -19.28 -8.65 -15.31
CA SER A 119 -19.18 -9.93 -16.02
C SER A 119 -19.90 -9.90 -17.36
N THR A 120 -21.00 -9.16 -17.45
CA THR A 120 -21.82 -9.02 -18.66
C THR A 120 -21.57 -7.71 -19.41
N GLY A 121 -20.94 -6.73 -18.75
CA GLY A 121 -20.72 -5.38 -19.30
C GLY A 121 -21.98 -4.50 -19.24
N GLU A 122 -23.01 -4.92 -18.49
CA GLU A 122 -24.24 -4.16 -18.34
C GLU A 122 -24.04 -2.97 -17.40
N ALA A 123 -24.42 -1.76 -17.83
CA ALA A 123 -24.25 -0.56 -17.02
C ALA A 123 -25.22 -0.46 -15.82
N ILE A 124 -26.35 -1.16 -15.89
CA ILE A 124 -27.40 -1.12 -14.87
C ILE A 124 -27.83 -2.55 -14.58
N SER A 125 -27.56 -3.02 -13.37
CA SER A 125 -27.92 -4.35 -12.88
C SER A 125 -28.22 -4.30 -11.38
N ASN A 126 -28.68 -5.42 -10.82
CA ASN A 126 -28.80 -5.64 -9.37
C ASN A 126 -27.76 -6.65 -8.85
N ASN A 127 -26.61 -6.77 -9.52
CA ASN A 127 -25.57 -7.72 -9.14
C ASN A 127 -24.70 -7.17 -8.00
N PHE A 128 -25.14 -7.37 -6.75
CA PHE A 128 -24.41 -6.95 -5.54
C PHE A 128 -23.47 -8.02 -4.98
N SER A 129 -23.04 -8.98 -5.80
CA SER A 129 -22.13 -10.03 -5.36
C SER A 129 -20.77 -9.46 -4.93
N TYR A 130 -20.04 -10.17 -4.05
CA TYR A 130 -18.72 -9.70 -3.59
C TYR A 130 -17.74 -9.53 -4.76
N SER A 131 -17.75 -10.46 -5.72
CA SER A 131 -16.90 -10.39 -6.91
C SER A 131 -17.22 -9.18 -7.76
N ASN A 132 -18.51 -8.85 -7.94
CA ASN A 132 -18.90 -7.71 -8.76
C ASN A 132 -18.53 -6.38 -8.08
N ILE A 133 -18.81 -6.25 -6.78
CA ILE A 133 -18.41 -5.09 -5.98
C ILE A 133 -16.89 -4.87 -6.02
N LEU A 134 -16.11 -5.94 -5.84
CA LEU A 134 -14.66 -5.85 -5.92
C LEU A 134 -14.18 -5.52 -7.32
N ALA A 135 -14.80 -6.05 -8.37
CA ALA A 135 -14.46 -5.72 -9.75
C ALA A 135 -14.77 -4.25 -10.09
N ILE A 136 -15.84 -3.68 -9.52
CA ILE A 136 -16.14 -2.23 -9.63
C ILE A 136 -15.02 -1.40 -8.99
N ILE A 137 -14.61 -1.76 -7.77
CA ILE A 137 -13.59 -1.02 -7.02
C ILE A 137 -12.20 -1.18 -7.65
N ALA A 138 -11.80 -2.42 -7.93
CA ALA A 138 -10.51 -2.77 -8.52
C ALA A 138 -10.38 -2.25 -9.95
N GLY A 139 -11.46 -2.34 -10.73
CA GLY A 139 -11.52 -1.86 -12.11
C GLY A 139 -11.79 -0.36 -12.22
N ASN A 140 -11.56 0.46 -11.19
CA ASN A 140 -11.90 1.88 -11.20
C ASN A 140 -11.21 2.71 -12.31
N GLY A 141 -10.18 2.17 -12.95
CA GLY A 141 -9.53 2.73 -14.14
C GLY A 141 -10.20 2.38 -15.47
N GLU A 142 -11.11 1.40 -15.49
CA GLU A 142 -11.87 0.97 -16.67
C GLU A 142 -13.08 1.87 -16.90
N ARG A 143 -13.58 1.88 -18.14
CA ARG A 143 -14.63 2.81 -18.57
C ARG A 143 -15.91 2.67 -17.75
N LEU A 144 -16.49 1.47 -17.72
CA LEU A 144 -17.80 1.22 -17.11
C LEU A 144 -17.82 1.56 -15.62
N GLN A 145 -16.79 1.12 -14.91
CA GLN A 145 -16.60 1.31 -13.48
C GLN A 145 -16.32 2.77 -13.15
N SER A 146 -15.41 3.43 -13.89
CA SER A 146 -15.08 4.84 -13.65
C SER A 146 -16.27 5.76 -13.93
N GLU A 147 -17.05 5.49 -14.97
CA GLU A 147 -18.28 6.23 -15.30
C GLU A 147 -19.33 6.07 -14.21
N TYR A 148 -19.53 4.85 -13.69
CA TYR A 148 -20.40 4.62 -12.54
C TYR A 148 -19.91 5.36 -11.28
N LEU A 149 -18.63 5.21 -10.91
CA LEU A 149 -18.08 5.73 -9.66
C LEU A 149 -17.89 7.25 -9.63
N PHE A 150 -17.57 7.87 -10.76
CA PHE A 150 -17.12 9.26 -10.82
C PHE A 150 -17.93 10.14 -11.77
N GLY A 151 -18.84 9.55 -12.56
CA GLY A 151 -19.72 10.28 -13.48
C GLY A 151 -18.92 11.22 -14.40
N PRO A 152 -19.21 12.55 -14.40
CA PRO A 152 -18.50 13.52 -15.23
C PRO A 152 -16.98 13.55 -15.03
N PHE A 153 -16.48 13.14 -13.85
CA PHE A 153 -15.05 13.14 -13.54
C PHE A 153 -14.31 11.88 -14.00
N ALA A 154 -15.02 10.87 -14.54
CA ALA A 154 -14.44 9.59 -14.93
C ALA A 154 -13.28 9.72 -15.92
N THR A 155 -13.43 10.55 -16.95
CA THR A 155 -12.37 10.78 -17.95
C THR A 155 -11.14 11.41 -17.32
N ALA A 156 -11.32 12.43 -16.47
CA ALA A 156 -10.21 13.08 -15.77
C ALA A 156 -9.49 12.08 -14.84
N PHE A 157 -10.25 11.29 -14.06
CA PHE A 157 -9.71 10.25 -13.19
C PHE A 157 -8.84 9.25 -13.96
N ARG A 158 -9.36 8.70 -15.07
CA ARG A 158 -8.62 7.74 -15.90
C ARG A 158 -7.33 8.31 -16.49
N VAL A 159 -7.37 9.56 -16.96
CA VAL A 159 -6.19 10.23 -17.54
C VAL A 159 -5.13 10.52 -16.47
N ILE A 160 -5.53 11.08 -15.32
CA ILE A 160 -4.61 11.49 -14.25
C ILE A 160 -3.95 10.27 -13.57
N THR A 161 -4.64 9.13 -13.54
CA THR A 161 -4.11 7.92 -12.90
C THR A 161 -3.11 7.16 -13.78
N TRP A 162 -2.97 7.44 -15.07
CA TRP A 162 -1.98 6.79 -15.93
C TRP A 162 -0.52 7.05 -15.51
N PRO A 163 -0.07 8.30 -15.30
CA PRO A 163 1.26 8.59 -14.77
C PRO A 163 1.57 7.85 -13.47
N VAL A 164 0.54 7.64 -12.64
CA VAL A 164 0.64 6.92 -11.37
C VAL A 164 0.91 5.43 -11.60
N VAL A 165 0.16 4.79 -12.51
CA VAL A 165 0.37 3.38 -12.87
C VAL A 165 1.75 3.18 -13.47
N ILE A 166 2.19 4.10 -14.33
CA ILE A 166 3.55 4.09 -14.91
C ILE A 166 4.61 4.20 -13.81
N SER A 167 4.44 5.15 -12.87
CA SER A 167 5.31 5.29 -11.71
C SER A 167 5.36 4.01 -10.88
N ALA A 168 4.22 3.38 -10.60
CA ALA A 168 4.17 2.12 -9.85
C ALA A 168 4.94 1.01 -10.58
N LEU A 169 4.76 0.89 -11.90
CA LEU A 169 5.45 -0.10 -12.74
C LEU A 169 6.97 0.10 -12.70
N PHE A 170 7.47 1.30 -12.98
CA PHE A 170 8.89 1.61 -12.92
C PHE A 170 9.47 1.37 -11.53
N GLY A 171 8.80 1.91 -10.50
CA GLY A 171 9.23 1.77 -9.12
C GLY A 171 9.36 0.31 -8.69
N ASN A 172 8.32 -0.50 -8.94
CA ASN A 172 8.31 -1.90 -8.57
C ASN A 172 9.31 -2.73 -9.39
N THR A 173 9.53 -2.40 -10.66
CA THR A 173 10.55 -3.06 -11.50
C THR A 173 11.95 -2.87 -10.92
N LEU A 174 12.31 -1.65 -10.52
CA LEU A 174 13.60 -1.35 -9.91
C LEU A 174 13.76 -2.08 -8.56
N ILE A 175 12.71 -2.09 -7.72
CA ILE A 175 12.72 -2.81 -6.45
C ILE A 175 12.88 -4.31 -6.68
N LEU A 176 12.08 -4.92 -7.55
CA LEU A 176 12.15 -6.34 -7.86
C LEU A 176 13.53 -6.73 -8.39
N PHE A 177 14.08 -5.95 -9.32
CA PHE A 177 15.43 -6.15 -9.84
C PHE A 177 16.50 -6.11 -8.73
N THR A 178 16.40 -5.17 -7.78
CA THR A 178 17.34 -5.11 -6.65
C THR A 178 17.20 -6.30 -5.71
N HIS A 179 15.99 -6.81 -5.48
CA HIS A 179 15.74 -8.01 -4.68
C HIS A 179 16.27 -9.27 -5.34
N LEU A 180 16.04 -9.46 -6.65
CA LEU A 180 16.55 -10.61 -7.41
C LEU A 180 18.08 -10.64 -7.45
N ARG A 181 18.74 -9.47 -7.42
CA ARG A 181 20.20 -9.36 -7.30
C ARG A 181 20.73 -9.49 -5.87
N GLY A 182 19.88 -9.73 -4.87
CA GLY A 182 20.28 -9.81 -3.46
C GLY A 182 20.80 -8.49 -2.87
N ARG A 183 20.54 -7.34 -3.53
CA ARG A 183 21.02 -6.01 -3.12
C ARG A 183 19.97 -5.19 -2.36
N GLY A 184 18.94 -5.85 -1.85
CA GLY A 184 17.87 -5.22 -1.07
C GLY A 184 18.41 -4.57 0.22
N GLY A 185 18.40 -3.24 0.30
CA GLY A 185 18.87 -2.51 1.48
C GLY A 185 20.38 -2.45 1.64
N ALA A 186 21.16 -2.71 0.57
CA ALA A 186 22.61 -2.57 0.62
C ALA A 186 23.02 -1.10 0.86
N VAL A 187 23.97 -0.90 1.78
CA VAL A 187 24.60 0.40 2.04
C VAL A 187 25.87 0.48 1.22
N LEU A 188 25.89 1.42 0.25
CA LEU A 188 26.99 1.57 -0.69
C LEU A 188 27.84 2.83 -0.41
N ASN A 189 27.37 3.69 0.48
CA ASN A 189 27.99 4.96 0.89
C ASN A 189 27.97 5.10 2.42
N ASP A 190 28.82 5.99 2.93
CA ASP A 190 28.99 6.24 4.37
C ASP A 190 27.67 6.67 5.04
N ILE A 191 27.22 5.92 6.05
CA ILE A 191 25.97 6.22 6.78
C ILE A 191 26.13 7.47 7.63
N ASP A 192 27.26 7.62 8.30
CA ASP A 192 27.64 8.81 9.06
C ASP A 192 29.18 8.86 9.22
N LYS A 193 29.68 9.88 9.92
CA LYS A 193 31.12 10.02 10.17
C LYS A 193 31.71 8.85 10.97
N ALA A 194 30.92 8.20 11.83
CA ALA A 194 31.36 7.07 12.64
C ALA A 194 31.38 5.75 11.83
N ALA A 195 30.54 5.64 10.81
CA ALA A 195 30.42 4.51 9.89
C ALA A 195 31.09 4.76 8.52
N LYS A 196 32.15 5.58 8.49
CA LYS A 196 32.90 5.90 7.27
C LYS A 196 33.50 4.62 6.66
N ASN A 197 33.36 4.45 5.35
CA ASN A 197 33.74 3.29 4.55
C ASN A 197 33.01 1.97 4.89
N ILE A 198 31.99 1.99 5.76
CA ILE A 198 31.23 0.78 6.07
C ILE A 198 30.23 0.51 4.95
N ARG A 199 30.43 -0.60 4.24
CA ARG A 199 29.48 -1.13 3.26
C ARG A 199 28.83 -2.37 3.83
N THR A 200 27.50 -2.40 3.82
CA THR A 200 26.74 -3.58 4.25
C THR A 200 26.05 -4.22 3.06
N ALA A 201 26.17 -5.54 2.96
CA ALA A 201 25.41 -6.31 1.99
C ALA A 201 23.91 -6.18 2.28
N GLY A 202 23.10 -6.17 1.23
CA GLY A 202 21.66 -6.20 1.38
C GLY A 202 21.18 -7.51 2.00
N MET A 203 20.06 -7.47 2.72
CA MET A 203 19.42 -8.68 3.23
C MET A 203 18.30 -9.10 2.30
N PHE A 204 18.40 -10.31 1.75
CA PHE A 204 17.30 -10.93 1.04
C PHE A 204 16.25 -11.44 2.03
N LYS A 205 14.99 -11.07 1.81
CA LYS A 205 13.84 -11.56 2.58
C LYS A 205 12.80 -12.10 1.61
N ILE A 206 12.53 -13.42 1.67
CA ILE A 206 11.54 -14.08 0.83
C ILE A 206 10.17 -13.42 0.96
N SER A 207 9.79 -13.02 2.18
CA SER A 207 8.53 -12.31 2.42
C SER A 207 8.43 -10.98 1.69
N HIS A 208 9.54 -10.26 1.52
CA HIS A 208 9.56 -9.03 0.71
C HIS A 208 9.41 -9.35 -0.76
N LEU A 209 10.16 -10.35 -1.26
CA LEU A 209 10.07 -10.79 -2.64
C LEU A 209 8.64 -11.20 -3.02
N LEU A 210 7.98 -12.00 -2.18
CA LEU A 210 6.61 -12.48 -2.41
C LEU A 210 5.62 -11.32 -2.49
N VAL A 211 5.65 -10.38 -1.55
CA VAL A 211 4.76 -9.21 -1.58
C VAL A 211 5.07 -8.31 -2.77
N THR A 212 6.35 -8.07 -3.09
CA THR A 212 6.75 -7.31 -4.28
C THR A 212 6.23 -7.94 -5.56
N PHE A 213 6.24 -9.28 -5.68
CA PHE A 213 5.66 -9.98 -6.81
C PHE A 213 4.14 -9.82 -6.89
N ILE A 214 3.42 -9.99 -5.78
CA ILE A 214 1.95 -9.79 -5.78
C ILE A 214 1.62 -8.36 -6.22
N VAL A 215 2.30 -7.35 -5.67
CA VAL A 215 2.10 -5.95 -6.08
C VAL A 215 2.45 -5.73 -7.54
N TYR A 216 3.51 -6.39 -8.05
CA TYR A 216 3.83 -6.34 -9.48
C TYR A 216 2.70 -6.89 -10.34
N SER A 217 2.12 -8.03 -9.93
CA SER A 217 0.99 -8.64 -10.60
C SER A 217 -0.26 -7.76 -10.54
N VAL A 218 -0.52 -7.07 -9.43
CA VAL A 218 -1.60 -6.07 -9.32
C VAL A 218 -1.40 -4.96 -10.36
N ILE A 219 -0.19 -4.41 -10.48
CA ILE A 219 0.12 -3.35 -11.46
C ILE A 219 -0.09 -3.87 -12.90
N TRP A 220 0.36 -5.08 -13.21
CA TRP A 220 0.18 -5.63 -14.55
C TRP A 220 -1.28 -5.93 -14.88
N THR A 221 -2.03 -6.52 -13.94
CA THR A 221 -3.46 -6.78 -14.13
C THR A 221 -4.26 -5.48 -14.29
N GLU A 222 -3.88 -4.40 -13.59
CA GLU A 222 -4.41 -3.04 -13.82
C GLU A 222 -4.14 -2.55 -15.25
N ILE A 223 -2.89 -2.64 -15.72
CA ILE A 223 -2.51 -2.18 -17.06
C ILE A 223 -3.26 -2.97 -18.13
N LEU A 224 -3.28 -4.30 -18.01
CA LEU A 224 -3.93 -5.19 -18.98
C LEU A 224 -5.45 -4.99 -19.02
N SER A 225 -6.06 -4.68 -17.88
CA SER A 225 -7.47 -4.32 -17.76
C SER A 225 -7.76 -2.97 -18.41
N ARG A 226 -7.01 -1.91 -18.08
CA ARG A 226 -7.19 -0.57 -18.66
C ARG A 226 -6.97 -0.50 -20.16
N LEU A 227 -6.08 -1.35 -20.69
CA LEU A 227 -5.82 -1.45 -22.13
C LEU A 227 -6.79 -2.41 -22.84
N GLU A 228 -7.74 -3.00 -22.12
CA GLU A 228 -8.75 -3.94 -22.64
C GLU A 228 -8.12 -5.15 -23.36
N ILE A 229 -6.91 -5.56 -22.95
CA ILE A 229 -6.15 -6.66 -23.58
C ILE A 229 -6.67 -8.02 -23.13
N VAL A 230 -6.98 -8.17 -21.84
CA VAL A 230 -7.43 -9.45 -21.25
C VAL A 230 -8.76 -9.25 -20.55
N HIS A 231 -9.82 -9.76 -21.18
CA HIS A 231 -11.18 -9.67 -20.66
C HIS A 231 -11.33 -10.42 -19.32
N GLY A 232 -11.92 -9.75 -18.33
CA GLY A 232 -12.14 -10.30 -16.99
C GLY A 232 -10.88 -10.40 -16.11
N ILE A 233 -9.75 -9.81 -16.52
CA ILE A 233 -8.53 -9.79 -15.68
C ILE A 233 -8.71 -8.95 -14.41
N VAL A 234 -9.71 -8.07 -14.37
CA VAL A 234 -10.13 -7.34 -13.17
C VAL A 234 -10.50 -8.26 -12.00
N TYR A 235 -11.02 -9.46 -12.27
CA TYR A 235 -11.29 -10.44 -11.20
C TYR A 235 -9.99 -11.01 -10.62
N LEU A 236 -8.97 -11.22 -11.46
CA LEU A 236 -7.64 -11.62 -10.96
C LEU A 236 -7.01 -10.47 -10.17
N HIS A 237 -7.15 -9.24 -10.65
CA HIS A 237 -6.73 -8.04 -9.92
C HIS A 237 -7.39 -7.99 -8.54
N ALA A 238 -8.70 -8.18 -8.45
CA ALA A 238 -9.44 -8.24 -7.20
C ALA A 238 -8.93 -9.34 -6.26
N VAL A 239 -8.66 -10.55 -6.76
CA VAL A 239 -8.07 -11.65 -5.97
C VAL A 239 -6.71 -11.23 -5.37
N LEU A 240 -5.84 -10.61 -6.18
CA LEU A 240 -4.54 -10.14 -5.72
C LEU A 240 -4.67 -9.01 -4.70
N GLY A 241 -5.59 -8.07 -4.92
CA GLY A 241 -5.90 -6.98 -3.98
C GLY A 241 -6.41 -7.49 -2.63
N VAL A 242 -7.38 -8.40 -2.63
CA VAL A 242 -7.89 -9.06 -1.41
C VAL A 242 -6.77 -9.83 -0.70
N THR A 243 -5.89 -10.48 -1.46
CA THR A 243 -4.71 -11.18 -0.90
C THR A 243 -3.75 -10.21 -0.22
N LEU A 244 -3.52 -9.02 -0.79
CA LEU A 244 -2.71 -7.98 -0.12
C LEU A 244 -3.37 -7.49 1.18
N ILE A 245 -4.70 -7.35 1.21
CA ILE A 245 -5.45 -6.99 2.43
C ILE A 245 -5.30 -8.10 3.49
N LEU A 246 -5.43 -9.37 3.09
CA LEU A 246 -5.19 -10.53 3.96
C LEU A 246 -3.79 -10.52 4.57
N LEU A 247 -2.77 -10.24 3.74
CA LEU A 247 -1.37 -10.22 4.16
C LEU A 247 -0.98 -8.96 4.95
N LEU A 248 -1.79 -7.90 4.89
CA LEU A 248 -1.50 -6.59 5.48
C LEU A 248 -1.08 -6.69 6.96
N PRO A 249 -1.86 -7.31 7.87
CA PRO A 249 -1.50 -7.40 9.28
C PRO A 249 -0.41 -8.44 9.59
N TYR A 250 0.07 -9.21 8.62
CA TYR A 250 1.07 -10.26 8.87
C TYR A 250 2.43 -9.95 8.24
N THR A 251 2.51 -8.91 7.41
CA THR A 251 3.72 -8.55 6.67
C THR A 251 4.23 -7.16 7.06
N TYR A 252 5.28 -6.69 6.36
CA TYR A 252 5.78 -5.33 6.52
C TYR A 252 4.77 -4.28 6.07
N LEU A 253 3.76 -4.64 5.25
CA LEU A 253 2.70 -3.76 4.76
C LEU A 253 1.93 -3.05 5.88
N PHE A 254 1.87 -3.63 7.09
CA PHE A 254 1.23 -3.02 8.25
C PHE A 254 1.76 -1.61 8.57
N HIS A 255 2.99 -1.27 8.14
CA HIS A 255 3.54 0.09 8.29
C HIS A 255 2.63 1.17 7.68
N MET A 256 1.85 0.84 6.65
CA MET A 256 0.90 1.77 6.02
C MET A 256 -0.18 2.24 7.00
N LEU A 257 -0.72 1.33 7.83
CA LEU A 257 -1.72 1.68 8.86
C LEU A 257 -1.08 2.29 10.11
N TYR A 258 0.19 1.97 10.35
CA TYR A 258 0.91 2.39 11.55
C TYR A 258 1.62 3.74 11.41
N PHE A 259 1.61 4.36 10.22
CA PHE A 259 2.27 5.65 9.98
C PHE A 259 1.87 6.75 11.00
N PRO A 260 0.58 6.97 11.34
CA PRO A 260 0.20 7.99 12.33
C PRO A 260 0.77 7.69 13.72
N VAL A 261 0.86 6.41 14.08
CA VAL A 261 1.46 5.97 15.33
C VAL A 261 2.98 6.19 15.33
N GLY A 262 3.63 5.91 14.20
CA GLY A 262 5.03 6.23 13.97
C GLY A 262 5.30 7.73 14.10
N ALA A 263 4.45 8.58 13.51
CA ALA A 263 4.53 10.04 13.63
C ALA A 263 4.29 10.49 15.09
N TYR A 264 3.33 9.88 15.79
CA TYR A 264 3.09 10.14 17.21
C TYR A 264 4.31 9.83 18.08
N TYR A 265 4.94 8.68 17.86
CA TYR A 265 6.20 8.38 18.54
C TYR A 265 7.35 9.27 18.06
N ALA A 266 7.42 9.67 16.79
CA ALA A 266 8.42 10.64 16.37
C ALA A 266 8.24 12.00 17.08
N ALA A 267 7.00 12.45 17.27
CA ALA A 267 6.71 13.70 17.98
C ALA A 267 7.02 13.61 19.48
N ARG A 268 6.70 12.46 20.12
CA ARG A 268 6.85 12.30 21.57
C ARG A 268 8.14 11.62 22.04
N ARG A 269 8.88 10.93 21.16
CA ARG A 269 9.80 9.84 21.54
C ARG A 269 11.18 9.88 20.84
N TRP A 270 11.66 11.04 20.39
CA TRP A 270 13.05 11.18 19.92
C TRP A 270 14.13 10.85 20.98
N ARG A 271 13.77 10.42 22.20
CA ARG A 271 14.69 9.93 23.24
C ARG A 271 15.18 8.48 23.07
N GLU A 272 14.76 7.70 22.06
CA GLU A 272 14.93 6.22 22.15
C GLU A 272 15.57 5.48 20.97
N ARG A 273 16.03 6.13 19.88
CA ARG A 273 16.80 5.42 18.84
C ARG A 273 17.92 6.27 18.24
N TYR A 274 18.94 6.51 19.05
CA TYR A 274 20.31 6.43 18.54
C TYR A 274 20.78 4.99 18.84
N ILE A 275 20.62 4.11 17.87
CA ILE A 275 21.48 2.93 17.79
C ILE A 275 22.72 3.44 17.07
N ALA A 276 23.83 3.49 17.79
CA ALA A 276 25.16 3.50 17.21
C ALA A 276 25.38 2.21 16.40
#